data_AF-A0A0F9TIX7-F1
#
_entry.id   AF-A0A0F9TIX7-F1
#
_cell.length_a   1.000
_cell.length_b   1.000
_cell.length_c   1.000
_cell.angle_alpha   90.00
_cell.angle_beta   90.00
_cell.angle_gamma   90.00
#
_symmetry.space_group_name_H-M   'P 1'
#
loop_
_entity.id
_entity.type
_entity.pdbx_description
1 polymer ?
#
loop_
_entity_poly.entity_id
_entity_poly.type
_entity_poly.pdbx_seq_one_letter_code
_entity_poly.pdbx_strand_id
1 'polypeptide(L)'
;MPYVYLDQNVLSDMRERVLSESHDEDLRALKTLCTSRDVEILYTVTHLREVQQIPHEKFRLEHLRLLNGLRAAYLTPVTNMLVRNHPKKVWDDFIENEFQNSAAGIDSVMEAQDLINRKFCGLPVDQTFNDLNSMLRASLRSILEDSLAQIESISTTELDKDQVESAKFQISDQLSNLENLPDLDVPDDHELGPRPFRQLEKIKEIEKCPADHVIGLIEDLFRESNPDFNWSSYIDDTPENKIAVCYSLLNWAGYCADDFTSTKKGKDRFNASNNDLAHVRSGARCSLLISQDIAFLKKADAIYKHLNIGTLPLAPGEAIKHL
;
A
#
# COMPACT_ATOMS: atom_id res chain seq x y z
N MET A 1 -22.60 9.33 10.00
CA MET A 1 -21.26 9.59 10.56
C MET A 1 -20.26 9.36 9.44
N PRO A 2 -19.66 10.40 8.84
CA PRO A 2 -18.62 10.24 7.84
C PRO A 2 -17.40 9.51 8.41
N TYR A 3 -16.88 8.57 7.62
CA TYR A 3 -15.53 8.06 7.83
C TYR A 3 -14.53 9.02 7.23
N VAL A 4 -13.45 9.31 7.96
CA VAL A 4 -12.39 10.21 7.52
C VAL A 4 -11.06 9.49 7.60
N TYR A 5 -10.33 9.49 6.49
CA TYR A 5 -8.98 8.98 6.41
C TYR A 5 -7.99 10.15 6.46
N LEU A 6 -7.14 10.17 7.48
CA LEU A 6 -6.08 11.17 7.59
C LEU A 6 -4.78 10.51 7.12
N ASP A 7 -4.12 11.10 6.13
CA ASP A 7 -2.76 10.70 5.77
C ASP A 7 -1.80 10.90 6.96
N GLN A 8 -0.71 10.15 6.98
CA GLN A 8 0.26 10.12 8.06
C GLN A 8 0.96 11.46 8.26
N ASN A 9 1.12 12.27 7.21
CA ASN A 9 1.67 13.63 7.33
C ASN A 9 0.74 14.52 8.19
N VAL A 10 -0.58 14.47 7.98
CA VAL A 10 -1.58 15.19 8.76
C VAL A 10 -1.57 14.71 10.21
N LEU A 11 -1.60 13.39 10.44
CA LEU A 11 -1.54 12.84 11.80
C LEU A 11 -0.24 13.23 12.52
N SER A 12 0.88 13.21 11.80
CA SER A 12 2.18 13.59 12.36
C SER A 12 2.22 15.05 12.80
N ASP A 13 1.54 15.93 12.08
CA ASP A 13 1.48 17.36 12.39
C ASP A 13 0.41 17.70 13.43
N MET A 14 -0.61 16.85 13.60
CA MET A 14 -1.61 16.95 14.67
C MET A 14 -1.11 16.55 16.06
N ARG A 15 0.10 16.00 16.15
CA ARG A 15 0.73 15.65 17.44
C ARG A 15 0.88 16.89 18.31
N GLU A 16 0.64 16.72 19.61
CA GLU A 16 0.51 17.86 20.54
C GLU A 16 1.75 18.74 20.55
N ARG A 17 2.95 18.15 20.52
CA ARG A 17 4.19 18.91 20.45
C ARG A 17 4.26 19.74 19.17
N VAL A 18 3.95 19.15 18.01
CA VAL A 18 4.01 19.84 16.71
C VAL A 18 3.00 20.98 16.65
N LEU A 19 1.77 20.73 17.11
CA LEU A 19 0.77 21.78 17.22
C LEU A 19 1.20 22.88 18.18
N SER A 20 1.77 22.57 19.34
CA SER A 20 2.21 23.61 20.29
C SER A 20 3.28 24.56 19.72
N GLU A 21 4.09 24.06 18.78
CA GLU A 21 5.14 24.81 18.08
C GLU A 21 4.63 25.50 16.80
N SER A 22 3.44 25.14 16.32
CA SER A 22 2.85 25.61 15.06
C SER A 22 1.78 26.70 15.25
N HIS A 23 1.69 27.61 14.28
CA HIS A 23 0.60 28.59 14.14
C HIS A 23 -0.46 28.17 13.10
N ASP A 24 -0.51 26.88 12.75
CA ASP A 24 -1.49 26.34 11.80
C ASP A 24 -2.87 26.21 12.46
N GLU A 25 -3.69 27.25 12.30
CA GLU A 25 -5.06 27.30 12.83
C GLU A 25 -5.99 26.30 12.14
N ASP A 26 -5.77 26.01 10.85
CA ASP A 26 -6.60 25.05 10.11
C ASP A 26 -6.39 23.64 10.68
N LEU A 27 -5.15 23.24 10.96
CA LEU A 27 -4.86 21.93 11.53
C LEU A 27 -5.41 21.77 12.96
N ARG A 28 -5.40 22.85 13.76
CA ARG A 28 -6.04 22.87 15.10
C ARG A 28 -7.55 22.75 15.01
N ALA A 29 -8.18 23.50 14.11
CA ALA A 29 -9.61 23.43 13.87
C ALA A 29 -10.01 22.03 13.38
N LEU A 30 -9.26 21.46 12.43
CA LEU A 30 -9.49 20.12 11.93
C LEU A 30 -9.37 19.07 13.05
N LYS A 31 -8.30 19.09 13.87
CA LYS A 31 -8.17 18.18 15.01
C LYS A 31 -9.36 18.28 15.96
N THR A 32 -9.87 19.49 16.19
CA THR A 32 -11.06 19.71 17.04
C THR A 32 -12.30 19.04 16.43
N LEU A 33 -12.53 19.21 15.13
CA LEU A 33 -13.65 18.55 14.43
C LEU A 33 -13.51 17.03 14.41
N CYS A 34 -12.31 16.50 14.18
CA CYS A 34 -12.02 15.06 14.19
C CYS A 34 -12.19 14.40 15.58
N THR A 35 -12.22 15.18 16.66
CA THR A 35 -12.54 14.67 18.02
C THR A 35 -14.04 14.71 18.34
N SER A 36 -14.86 15.31 17.48
CA SER A 36 -16.32 15.30 17.60
C SER A 36 -16.89 13.88 17.46
N ARG A 37 -18.07 13.62 18.05
CA ARG A 37 -18.71 12.29 17.99
C ARG A 37 -19.37 11.99 16.65
N ASP A 38 -19.41 12.99 15.77
CA ASP A 38 -20.06 12.90 14.47
C ASP A 38 -19.08 12.49 13.36
N VAL A 39 -17.80 12.28 13.70
CA VAL A 39 -16.74 11.84 12.79
C VAL A 39 -16.07 10.59 13.34
N GLU A 40 -15.78 9.63 12.47
CA GLU A 40 -14.97 8.46 12.82
C GLU A 40 -13.71 8.41 11.95
N ILE A 41 -12.56 8.57 12.62
CA ILE A 41 -11.26 8.55 11.98
C ILE A 41 -10.85 7.10 11.75
N LEU A 42 -10.42 6.76 10.54
CA LEU A 42 -9.89 5.45 10.21
C LEU A 42 -8.36 5.47 10.17
N TYR A 43 -7.74 4.40 10.67
CA TYR A 43 -6.32 4.13 10.47
C TYR A 43 -6.10 2.66 10.10
N THR A 44 -4.94 2.34 9.55
CA THR A 44 -4.64 1.07 8.87
C THR A 44 -3.25 0.57 9.22
N VAL A 45 -2.91 -0.63 8.74
CA VAL A 45 -1.56 -1.19 8.90
C VAL A 45 -0.48 -0.28 8.29
N THR A 46 -0.79 0.47 7.22
CA THR A 46 0.14 1.45 6.62
C THR A 46 0.57 2.50 7.64
N HIS A 47 -0.38 3.05 8.40
CA HIS A 47 -0.07 3.99 9.49
C HIS A 47 0.82 3.36 10.56
N LEU A 48 0.57 2.10 10.93
CA LEU A 48 1.39 1.41 11.92
C LEU A 48 2.82 1.22 11.41
N ARG A 49 3.00 0.80 10.15
CA ARG A 49 4.32 0.70 9.52
C ARG A 49 5.06 2.04 9.52
N GLU A 50 4.37 3.13 9.24
CA GLU A 50 4.97 4.47 9.29
C GLU A 50 5.28 4.93 10.73
N VAL A 51 4.45 4.56 11.70
CA VAL A 51 4.75 4.78 13.13
C VAL A 51 5.99 3.98 13.55
N GLN A 52 6.17 2.75 13.06
CA GLN A 52 7.36 1.93 13.32
C GLN A 52 8.65 2.60 12.84
N GLN A 53 8.60 3.32 11.72
CA GLN A 53 9.73 4.06 11.17
C GLN A 53 10.11 5.30 11.99
N ILE A 54 9.27 5.76 12.92
CA ILE A 54 9.60 6.88 13.81
C ILE A 54 10.71 6.42 14.77
N PRO A 55 11.91 7.04 14.79
CA PRO A 55 13.07 6.50 15.53
C PRO A 55 12.87 6.46 17.05
N HIS A 56 12.27 7.51 17.61
CA HIS A 56 12.13 7.66 19.06
C HIS A 56 10.80 7.10 19.57
N GLU A 57 10.89 6.18 20.54
CA GLU A 57 9.71 5.57 21.17
C GLU A 57 8.74 6.60 21.75
N LYS A 58 9.25 7.67 22.37
CA LYS A 58 8.38 8.72 22.93
C LYS A 58 7.45 9.34 21.87
N PHE A 59 7.92 9.47 20.63
CA PHE A 59 7.15 10.03 19.52
C PHE A 59 6.20 9.00 18.90
N ARG A 60 6.54 7.70 18.95
CA ARG A 60 5.60 6.61 18.64
C ARG A 60 4.44 6.62 19.62
N LEU A 61 4.73 6.65 20.92
CA LEU A 61 3.72 6.71 21.98
C LEU A 61 2.86 7.98 21.89
N GLU A 62 3.45 9.12 21.54
CA GLU A 62 2.71 10.35 21.26
C GLU A 62 1.70 10.17 20.11
N HIS A 63 2.11 9.51 19.02
CA HIS A 63 1.24 9.23 17.89
C HIS A 63 0.09 8.28 18.26
N LEU A 64 0.37 7.22 19.03
CA LEU A 64 -0.68 6.31 19.51
C LEU A 64 -1.67 7.01 20.46
N ARG A 65 -1.20 7.95 21.29
CA ARG A 65 -2.08 8.79 22.13
C ARG A 65 -2.96 9.71 21.29
N LEU A 66 -2.43 10.27 20.20
CA LEU A 66 -3.22 11.05 19.25
C LEU A 66 -4.34 10.20 18.65
N LEU A 67 -4.02 9.03 18.08
CA LEU A 67 -5.04 8.11 17.53
C LEU A 67 -6.11 7.77 18.58
N ASN A 68 -5.71 7.56 19.83
CA ASN A 68 -6.64 7.30 20.93
C ASN A 68 -7.53 8.51 21.24
N GLY A 69 -6.95 9.72 21.26
CA GLY A 69 -7.68 10.97 21.47
C GLY A 69 -8.69 11.26 20.36
N LEU A 70 -8.37 10.89 19.12
CA LEU A 70 -9.26 10.94 17.96
C LEU A 70 -10.34 9.84 17.98
N ARG A 71 -10.28 8.88 18.92
CA ARG A 71 -11.10 7.65 18.93
C ARG A 71 -11.04 6.91 17.60
N ALA A 72 -9.85 6.88 16.99
CA ALA A 72 -9.68 6.30 15.67
C ALA A 72 -9.98 4.79 15.67
N ALA A 73 -10.67 4.32 14.64
CA ALA A 73 -10.99 2.92 14.42
C ALA A 73 -9.95 2.29 13.47
N TYR A 74 -9.46 1.12 13.84
CA TYR A 74 -8.53 0.37 13.02
C TYR A 74 -9.27 -0.43 11.96
N LEU A 75 -8.89 -0.27 10.71
CA LEU A 75 -9.37 -1.10 9.61
C LEU A 75 -8.42 -2.29 9.41
N THR A 76 -8.90 -3.49 9.73
CA THR A 76 -8.09 -4.70 9.66
C THR A 76 -7.77 -5.08 8.21
N PRO A 77 -6.52 -5.49 7.89
CA PRO A 77 -6.10 -5.70 6.50
C PRO A 77 -6.78 -6.89 5.80
N VAL A 78 -7.14 -7.94 6.55
CA VAL A 78 -7.70 -9.18 5.97
C VAL A 78 -9.22 -9.12 5.84
N THR A 79 -9.92 -8.82 6.93
CA THR A 79 -11.40 -8.87 6.96
C THR A 79 -12.05 -7.55 6.62
N ASN A 80 -11.27 -6.46 6.47
CA ASN A 80 -11.77 -5.10 6.30
C ASN A 80 -12.80 -4.69 7.38
N MET A 81 -12.71 -5.28 8.57
CA MET A 81 -13.56 -4.92 9.70
C MET A 81 -12.98 -3.75 10.48
N LEU A 82 -13.87 -2.94 11.05
CA LEU A 82 -13.50 -1.85 11.94
C LEU A 82 -13.39 -2.35 13.38
N VAL A 83 -12.20 -2.19 13.95
CA VAL A 83 -11.87 -2.55 15.32
C VAL A 83 -11.63 -1.28 16.13
N ARG A 84 -12.35 -1.13 17.25
CA ARG A 84 -12.30 0.04 18.14
C ARG A 84 -11.52 -0.25 19.43
N ASN A 85 -10.47 -1.05 19.30
CA ASN A 85 -9.56 -1.32 20.40
C ASN A 85 -8.69 -0.09 20.68
N HIS A 86 -8.18 0.02 21.90
CA HIS A 86 -7.21 1.06 22.22
C HIS A 86 -5.99 0.95 21.27
N PRO A 87 -5.55 2.04 20.60
CA PRO A 87 -4.49 1.97 19.58
C PRO A 87 -3.17 1.35 20.05
N LYS A 88 -2.82 1.50 21.34
CA LYS A 88 -1.67 0.80 21.94
C LYS A 88 -1.79 -0.72 21.86
N LYS A 89 -2.99 -1.29 22.06
CA LYS A 89 -3.22 -2.74 21.95
C LYS A 89 -3.04 -3.17 20.50
N VAL A 90 -3.66 -2.46 19.56
CA VAL A 90 -3.51 -2.74 18.12
C VAL A 90 -2.05 -2.66 17.67
N TRP A 91 -1.29 -1.69 18.20
CA TRP A 91 0.14 -1.57 17.98
C TRP A 91 0.93 -2.75 18.54
N ASP A 92 0.62 -3.21 19.74
CA ASP A 92 1.30 -4.36 20.35
C ASP A 92 1.02 -5.65 19.56
N ASP A 93 -0.25 -5.89 19.20
CA ASP A 93 -0.65 -7.00 18.33
C ASP A 93 0.06 -6.91 16.96
N PHE A 94 0.22 -5.70 16.40
CA PHE A 94 0.96 -5.49 15.15
C PHE A 94 2.45 -5.85 15.27
N ILE A 95 3.13 -5.41 16.33
CA ILE A 95 4.55 -5.72 16.52
C ILE A 95 4.77 -7.21 16.76
N GLU A 96 3.88 -7.87 17.50
CA GLU A 96 3.91 -9.32 17.66
C GLU A 96 3.76 -10.04 16.32
N ASN A 97 2.80 -9.61 15.48
CA ASN A 97 2.62 -10.18 14.15
C ASN A 97 3.84 -9.96 13.24
N GLU A 98 4.47 -8.78 13.26
CA GLU A 98 5.69 -8.53 12.47
C GLU A 98 6.85 -9.44 12.93
N PHE A 99 6.99 -9.66 14.24
CA PHE A 99 7.97 -10.61 14.77
C PHE A 99 7.69 -12.04 14.32
N GLN A 100 6.43 -12.48 14.37
CA GLN A 100 6.03 -13.81 13.92
C GLN A 100 6.22 -13.99 12.42
N ASN A 101 5.87 -13.00 11.60
CA ASN A 101 6.07 -13.00 10.16
C ASN A 101 7.56 -13.13 9.80
N SER A 102 8.42 -12.36 10.48
CA SER A 102 9.86 -12.43 10.30
C SER A 102 10.40 -13.81 10.67
N ALA A 103 9.98 -14.35 11.82
CA ALA A 103 10.37 -15.69 12.26
C ALA A 103 9.87 -16.81 11.32
N ALA A 104 8.75 -16.60 10.65
CA ALA A 104 8.19 -17.51 9.65
C ALA A 104 8.80 -17.35 8.25
N GLY A 105 9.78 -16.44 8.05
CA GLY A 105 10.44 -16.24 6.76
C GLY A 105 9.65 -15.41 5.75
N ILE A 106 8.55 -14.76 6.16
CA ILE A 106 7.72 -13.92 5.28
C ILE A 106 8.51 -12.72 4.75
N ASP A 107 9.42 -12.17 5.56
CA ASP A 107 10.27 -11.04 5.16
C ASP A 107 11.07 -11.35 3.89
N SER A 108 11.58 -12.57 3.73
CA SER A 108 12.34 -12.95 2.53
C SER A 108 11.48 -12.98 1.26
N VAL A 109 10.21 -13.38 1.37
CA VAL A 109 9.25 -13.30 0.25
C VAL A 109 8.97 -11.84 -0.09
N MET A 110 8.74 -11.00 0.92
CA MET A 110 8.49 -9.58 0.73
C MET A 110 9.69 -8.86 0.11
N GLU A 111 10.92 -9.18 0.52
CA GLU A 111 12.14 -8.64 -0.05
C GLU A 111 12.31 -9.03 -1.52
N ALA A 112 12.12 -10.31 -1.87
CA ALA A 112 12.19 -10.77 -3.26
C ALA A 112 11.14 -10.05 -4.14
N GLN A 113 9.91 -9.93 -3.64
CA GLN A 113 8.84 -9.22 -4.34
C GLN A 113 9.13 -7.72 -4.50
N ASP A 114 9.68 -7.06 -3.48
CA ASP A 114 10.08 -5.65 -3.53
C ASP A 114 11.14 -5.42 -4.61
N LEU A 115 12.18 -6.28 -4.67
CA LEU A 115 13.22 -6.20 -5.69
C LEU A 115 12.66 -6.41 -7.11
N ILE A 116 11.74 -7.35 -7.29
CA ILE A 116 11.04 -7.55 -8.57
C ILE A 116 10.30 -6.29 -8.99
N ASN A 117 9.51 -5.71 -8.09
CA ASN A 117 8.73 -4.50 -8.39
C ASN A 117 9.64 -3.30 -8.70
N ARG A 118 10.75 -3.14 -7.97
CA ARG A 118 11.76 -2.12 -8.25
C ARG A 118 12.34 -2.27 -9.65
N LYS A 119 12.75 -3.49 -10.02
CA LYS A 119 13.32 -3.77 -11.34
C LYS A 119 12.29 -3.50 -12.45
N PHE A 120 11.03 -3.91 -12.28
CA PHE A 120 9.94 -3.56 -13.20
C PHE A 120 9.69 -2.06 -13.33
N CYS A 121 9.91 -1.29 -12.26
CA CYS A 121 9.82 0.18 -12.28
C CYS A 121 11.08 0.86 -12.84
N GLY A 122 12.05 0.09 -13.36
CA GLY A 122 13.28 0.62 -13.94
C GLY A 122 14.30 1.14 -12.92
N LEU A 123 14.17 0.76 -11.64
CA LEU A 123 15.17 1.04 -10.62
C LEU A 123 16.37 0.09 -10.76
N PRO A 124 17.58 0.55 -10.40
CA PRO A 124 18.77 -0.30 -10.45
C PRO A 124 18.66 -1.45 -9.44
N VAL A 125 18.60 -2.67 -9.96
CA VAL A 125 18.63 -3.93 -9.21
C VAL A 125 19.65 -4.83 -9.90
N ASP A 126 20.67 -5.26 -9.16
CA ASP A 126 21.83 -5.99 -9.71
C ASP A 126 21.45 -7.39 -10.19
N GLN A 127 20.45 -8.01 -9.54
CA GLN A 127 19.94 -9.34 -9.88
C GLN A 127 19.16 -9.33 -11.20
N THR A 128 19.29 -10.40 -12.00
CA THR A 128 18.46 -10.63 -13.19
C THR A 128 17.02 -11.00 -12.80
N PHE A 129 16.07 -10.95 -13.73
CA PHE A 129 14.70 -11.44 -13.45
C PHE A 129 14.67 -12.93 -13.05
N ASN A 130 15.56 -13.74 -13.62
CA ASN A 130 15.70 -15.15 -13.27
C ASN A 130 16.27 -15.35 -11.85
N ASP A 131 17.25 -14.54 -11.45
CA ASP A 131 17.77 -14.56 -10.09
C ASP A 131 16.67 -14.21 -9.08
N LEU A 132 15.92 -13.15 -9.35
CA LEU A 132 14.83 -12.70 -8.48
C LEU A 132 13.68 -13.71 -8.39
N ASN A 133 13.31 -14.34 -9.52
CA ASN A 133 12.34 -15.44 -9.55
C ASN A 133 12.83 -16.62 -8.71
N SER A 134 14.11 -16.97 -8.83
CA SER A 134 14.72 -18.06 -8.05
C SER A 134 14.73 -17.76 -6.55
N MET A 135 15.03 -16.51 -6.17
CA MET A 135 14.95 -16.04 -4.78
C MET A 135 13.52 -16.18 -4.24
N LEU A 136 12.52 -15.67 -4.98
CA LEU A 136 11.12 -15.77 -4.57
C LEU A 136 10.67 -17.24 -4.41
N ARG A 137 11.03 -18.11 -5.35
CA ARG A 137 10.73 -19.54 -5.28
C ARG A 137 11.39 -20.21 -4.08
N ALA A 138 12.66 -19.90 -3.82
CA ALA A 138 13.37 -20.45 -2.67
C ALA A 138 12.72 -20.02 -1.34
N SER A 139 12.34 -18.75 -1.21
CA SER A 139 11.65 -18.24 -0.02
C SER A 139 10.28 -18.88 0.18
N LEU A 140 9.46 -18.99 -0.88
CA LEU A 140 8.16 -19.66 -0.81
C LEU A 140 8.29 -21.14 -0.49
N ARG A 141 9.28 -21.83 -1.08
CA ARG A 141 9.55 -23.25 -0.78
C ARG A 141 9.88 -23.43 0.69
N SER A 142 10.77 -22.60 1.24
CA SER A 142 11.16 -22.67 2.66
C SER A 142 9.94 -22.55 3.58
N ILE A 143 9.05 -21.59 3.34
CA ILE A 143 7.83 -21.40 4.14
C ILE A 143 6.92 -22.63 4.07
N LEU A 144 6.73 -23.20 2.87
CA LEU A 144 5.88 -24.37 2.68
C LEU A 144 6.48 -25.63 3.33
N GLU A 145 7.80 -25.83 3.21
CA GLU A 145 8.52 -26.94 3.86
C GLU A 145 8.46 -26.83 5.39
N ASP A 146 8.67 -25.63 5.94
CA ASP A 146 8.56 -25.37 7.38
C ASP A 146 7.12 -25.59 7.87
N SER A 147 6.12 -25.14 7.11
CA SER A 147 4.71 -25.37 7.41
C SER A 147 4.37 -26.87 7.41
N LEU A 148 4.89 -27.62 6.45
CA LEU A 148 4.72 -29.07 6.39
C LEU A 148 5.35 -29.75 7.62
N ALA A 149 6.59 -29.40 7.96
CA ALA A 149 7.29 -29.93 9.13
C ALA A 149 6.55 -29.62 10.44
N GLN A 150 5.97 -28.41 10.56
CA GLN A 150 5.13 -28.04 11.71
C GLN A 150 3.90 -28.93 11.79
N ILE A 151 3.18 -29.16 10.69
CA ILE A 151 2.00 -30.03 10.66
C ILE A 151 2.37 -31.48 10.98
N GLU A 152 3.50 -31.97 10.49
CA GLU A 152 3.99 -33.31 10.82
C GLU A 152 4.32 -33.49 12.30
N SER A 153 4.72 -32.41 12.98
CA SER A 153 5.03 -32.40 14.42
C SER A 153 3.80 -32.33 15.32
N ILE A 154 2.61 -32.06 14.78
CA ILE A 154 1.36 -31.98 15.54
C ILE A 154 0.96 -33.38 16.04
N SER A 155 0.76 -33.50 17.36
CA SER A 155 0.22 -34.74 17.94
C SER A 155 -1.21 -34.97 17.47
N THR A 156 -1.45 -36.08 16.78
CA THR A 156 -2.77 -36.51 16.28
C THR A 156 -3.77 -36.91 17.37
N THR A 157 -3.45 -36.61 18.64
CA THR A 157 -4.34 -36.82 19.80
C THR A 157 -5.34 -35.67 20.01
N GLU A 158 -5.13 -34.50 19.39
CA GLU A 158 -5.93 -33.28 19.61
C GLU A 158 -6.65 -32.75 18.37
N LEU A 159 -6.31 -33.23 17.16
CA LEU A 159 -6.87 -32.77 15.89
C LEU A 159 -7.36 -33.95 15.04
N ASP A 160 -8.40 -33.69 14.24
CA ASP A 160 -8.97 -34.67 13.31
C ASP A 160 -7.93 -35.09 12.26
N LYS A 161 -7.72 -36.40 12.12
CA LYS A 161 -6.73 -36.96 11.19
C LYS A 161 -7.00 -36.54 9.75
N ASP A 162 -8.27 -36.46 9.37
CA ASP A 162 -8.65 -36.09 8.00
C ASP A 162 -8.30 -34.63 7.70
N GLN A 163 -8.38 -33.74 8.70
CA GLN A 163 -7.98 -32.34 8.56
C GLN A 163 -6.47 -32.19 8.42
N VAL A 164 -5.70 -32.93 9.22
CA VAL A 164 -4.24 -32.94 9.15
C VAL A 164 -3.76 -33.46 7.79
N GLU A 165 -4.30 -34.58 7.32
CA GLU A 165 -3.92 -35.15 6.02
C GLU A 165 -4.37 -34.25 4.85
N SER A 166 -5.55 -33.62 4.94
CA SER A 166 -5.97 -32.64 3.93
C SER A 166 -5.05 -31.43 3.87
N ALA A 167 -4.58 -30.92 5.01
CA ALA A 167 -3.66 -29.78 5.05
C ALA A 167 -2.29 -30.15 4.46
N LYS A 168 -1.75 -31.33 4.80
CA LYS A 168 -0.50 -31.85 4.21
C LYS A 168 -0.62 -32.00 2.70
N PHE A 169 -1.73 -32.54 2.21
CA PHE A 169 -1.97 -32.68 0.78
C PHE A 169 -1.97 -31.31 0.08
N GLN A 170 -2.65 -30.31 0.66
CA GLN A 170 -2.68 -28.96 0.09
C GLN A 170 -1.29 -28.31 0.01
N ILE A 171 -0.48 -28.43 1.07
CA ILE A 171 0.90 -27.90 1.07
C ILE A 171 1.77 -28.64 0.05
N SER A 172 1.62 -29.97 -0.03
CA SER A 172 2.39 -30.78 -0.99
C SER A 172 2.02 -30.44 -2.44
N ASP A 173 0.73 -30.21 -2.72
CA ASP A 173 0.25 -29.76 -4.02
C ASP A 173 0.81 -28.36 -4.36
N GLN A 174 0.81 -27.43 -3.41
CA GLN A 174 1.41 -26.10 -3.57
C GLN A 174 2.91 -26.16 -3.85
N LEU A 175 3.66 -27.03 -3.16
CA LEU A 175 5.09 -27.27 -3.43
C LEU A 175 5.29 -27.79 -4.86
N SER A 176 4.49 -28.75 -5.30
CA SER A 176 4.56 -29.26 -6.68
C SER A 176 4.22 -28.18 -7.71
N ASN A 177 3.21 -27.36 -7.45
CA ASN A 177 2.85 -26.25 -8.33
C ASN A 177 3.97 -25.20 -8.42
N LEU A 178 4.65 -24.91 -7.31
CA LEU A 178 5.79 -23.98 -7.25
C LEU A 178 6.95 -24.46 -8.13
N GLU A 179 7.22 -25.77 -8.19
CA GLU A 179 8.24 -26.35 -9.07
C GLU A 179 7.90 -26.24 -10.55
N ASN A 180 6.61 -26.24 -10.87
CA ASN A 180 6.11 -26.17 -12.24
C ASN A 180 5.83 -24.74 -12.72
N LEU A 181 6.05 -23.71 -11.89
CA LEU A 181 5.87 -22.33 -12.33
C LEU A 181 6.84 -22.01 -13.48
N PRO A 182 6.37 -21.37 -14.56
CA PRO A 182 7.23 -20.94 -15.65
C PRO A 182 8.19 -19.85 -15.17
N ASP A 183 9.40 -19.83 -15.70
CA ASP A 183 10.35 -18.76 -15.41
C ASP A 183 9.88 -17.42 -16.02
N LEU A 184 10.32 -16.32 -15.41
CA LEU A 184 10.06 -14.98 -15.92
C LEU A 184 10.96 -14.72 -17.14
N ASP A 185 10.43 -15.00 -18.34
CA ASP A 185 11.11 -14.73 -19.61
C ASP A 185 11.00 -13.24 -20.00
N VAL A 186 11.67 -12.40 -19.21
CA VAL A 186 11.77 -10.95 -19.44
C VAL A 186 13.24 -10.63 -19.71
N PRO A 187 13.60 -10.24 -20.95
CA PRO A 187 14.98 -9.90 -21.28
C PRO A 187 15.50 -8.77 -20.39
N ASP A 188 16.72 -8.89 -19.86
CA ASP A 188 17.31 -7.86 -19.00
C ASP A 188 17.62 -6.55 -19.75
N ASP A 189 17.70 -6.59 -21.09
CA ASP A 189 17.91 -5.44 -21.97
C ASP A 189 16.61 -4.72 -22.36
N HIS A 190 15.44 -5.26 -21.99
CA HIS A 190 14.18 -4.55 -22.18
C HIS A 190 14.14 -3.31 -21.29
N GLU A 191 13.94 -2.15 -21.90
CA GLU A 191 13.69 -0.91 -21.16
C GLU A 191 12.32 -0.99 -20.46
N LEU A 192 12.30 -1.46 -19.22
CA LEU A 192 11.10 -1.49 -18.40
C LEU A 192 10.91 -0.20 -17.59
N GLY A 193 9.71 -0.05 -17.04
CA GLY A 193 9.35 1.06 -16.17
C GLY A 193 8.91 2.32 -16.93
N PRO A 194 8.97 3.49 -16.28
CA PRO A 194 8.31 4.70 -16.79
C PRO A 194 8.98 5.32 -18.01
N ARG A 195 10.25 4.99 -18.31
CA ARG A 195 11.05 5.72 -19.30
C ARG A 195 10.50 5.63 -20.73
N PRO A 196 10.21 4.45 -21.31
CA PRO A 196 9.70 4.36 -22.67
C PRO A 196 8.34 5.06 -22.80
N PHE A 197 7.48 4.90 -21.78
CA PHE A 197 6.15 5.48 -21.79
C PHE A 197 6.18 7.02 -21.76
N ARG A 198 7.11 7.61 -20.98
CA ARG A 198 7.30 9.08 -20.92
C ARG A 198 7.94 9.68 -22.18
N GLN A 199 8.50 8.88 -23.07
CA GLN A 199 9.04 9.37 -24.35
C GLN A 199 7.94 9.61 -25.40
N LEU A 200 6.73 9.07 -25.20
CA LEU A 200 5.60 9.28 -26.10
C LEU A 200 5.19 10.75 -26.14
N GLU A 201 5.08 11.33 -27.34
CA GLU A 201 4.72 12.75 -27.51
C GLU A 201 3.39 13.09 -26.83
N LYS A 202 2.41 12.17 -26.91
CA LYS A 202 1.08 12.31 -26.29
C LYS A 202 1.12 12.35 -24.75
N ILE A 203 2.21 11.93 -24.10
CA ILE A 203 2.39 11.92 -22.63
C ILE A 203 3.15 13.16 -22.12
N LYS A 204 3.86 13.89 -22.97
CA LYS A 204 4.72 15.02 -22.53
C LYS A 204 3.97 16.14 -21.80
N GLU A 205 2.67 16.29 -22.04
CA GLU A 205 1.82 17.29 -21.38
C GLU A 205 0.81 16.68 -20.39
N ILE A 206 1.03 15.44 -19.93
CA ILE A 206 0.08 14.71 -19.07
C ILE A 206 -0.29 15.47 -17.80
N GLU A 207 0.64 16.24 -17.21
CA GLU A 207 0.41 17.05 -16.01
C GLU A 207 -0.67 18.14 -16.20
N LYS A 208 -0.92 18.56 -17.44
CA LYS A 208 -1.96 19.54 -17.78
C LYS A 208 -3.32 18.88 -18.00
N CYS A 209 -3.39 17.55 -18.06
CA CYS A 209 -4.62 16.82 -18.31
C CYS A 209 -5.56 16.95 -17.09
N PRO A 210 -6.86 17.21 -17.32
CA PRO A 210 -7.86 17.17 -16.27
C PRO A 210 -7.89 15.83 -15.53
N ALA A 211 -8.10 15.86 -14.22
CA ALA A 211 -8.06 14.68 -13.35
C ALA A 211 -9.06 13.57 -13.77
N ASP A 212 -10.22 13.96 -14.29
CA ASP A 212 -11.25 13.04 -14.78
C ASP A 212 -10.94 12.38 -16.13
N HIS A 213 -9.94 12.88 -16.88
CA HIS A 213 -9.59 12.38 -18.22
C HIS A 213 -8.22 11.68 -18.27
N VAL A 214 -7.33 11.99 -17.33
CA VAL A 214 -5.91 11.59 -17.41
C VAL A 214 -5.71 10.07 -17.45
N ILE A 215 -6.45 9.29 -16.66
CA ILE A 215 -6.30 7.83 -16.65
C ILE A 215 -6.82 7.22 -17.96
N GLY A 216 -7.98 7.68 -18.45
CA GLY A 216 -8.52 7.20 -19.73
C GLY A 216 -7.58 7.46 -20.90
N LEU A 217 -6.91 8.62 -20.92
CA LEU A 217 -5.87 8.92 -21.90
C LEU A 217 -4.70 7.93 -21.82
N ILE A 218 -4.23 7.61 -20.61
CA ILE A 218 -3.13 6.66 -20.40
C ILE A 218 -3.54 5.24 -20.87
N GLU A 219 -4.75 4.80 -20.53
CA GLU A 219 -5.27 3.49 -20.93
C GLU A 219 -5.44 3.38 -22.46
N ASP A 220 -5.94 4.42 -23.12
CA ASP A 220 -6.10 4.44 -24.57
C ASP A 220 -4.74 4.35 -25.28
N LEU A 221 -3.73 5.07 -24.79
CA LEU A 221 -2.36 4.97 -25.31
C LEU A 221 -1.77 3.57 -25.14
N PHE A 222 -2.02 2.95 -23.99
CA PHE A 222 -1.59 1.59 -23.73
C PHE A 222 -2.27 0.59 -24.68
N ARG A 223 -3.58 0.76 -24.92
CA ARG A 223 -4.38 -0.08 -25.83
C ARG A 223 -4.00 0.11 -27.30
N GLU A 224 -3.64 1.33 -27.72
CA GLU A 224 -3.12 1.60 -29.08
C GLU A 224 -1.88 0.74 -29.39
N SER A 225 -1.02 0.51 -28.38
CA SER A 225 0.22 -0.26 -28.53
C SER A 225 0.02 -1.76 -28.25
N ASN A 226 -1.04 -2.13 -27.53
CA ASN A 226 -1.33 -3.49 -27.07
C ASN A 226 -2.83 -3.82 -27.24
N PRO A 227 -3.34 -3.95 -28.48
CA PRO A 227 -4.78 -4.06 -28.74
C PRO A 227 -5.41 -5.32 -28.14
N ASP A 228 -4.63 -6.40 -28.00
CA ASP A 228 -5.09 -7.68 -27.46
C ASP A 228 -4.95 -7.77 -25.93
N PHE A 229 -4.41 -6.74 -25.27
CA PHE A 229 -4.21 -6.75 -23.84
C PHE A 229 -5.53 -6.52 -23.10
N ASN A 230 -5.80 -7.37 -22.10
CA ASN A 230 -6.95 -7.25 -21.22
C ASN A 230 -6.53 -7.32 -19.75
N TRP A 231 -6.72 -6.22 -19.01
CA TRP A 231 -6.43 -6.14 -17.58
C TRP A 231 -7.14 -7.22 -16.76
N SER A 232 -8.38 -7.58 -17.12
CA SER A 232 -9.18 -8.57 -16.37
C SER A 232 -8.63 -9.99 -16.46
N SER A 233 -7.71 -10.25 -17.40
CA SER A 233 -7.05 -11.56 -17.53
C SER A 233 -5.95 -11.77 -16.50
N TYR A 234 -5.48 -10.69 -15.86
CA TYR A 234 -4.29 -10.70 -15.00
C TYR A 234 -4.53 -10.11 -13.61
N ILE A 235 -5.61 -9.36 -13.42
CA ILE A 235 -5.88 -8.62 -12.20
C ILE A 235 -7.32 -8.87 -11.77
N ASP A 236 -7.50 -9.28 -10.52
CA ASP A 236 -8.84 -9.46 -9.95
C ASP A 236 -9.63 -8.16 -9.99
N ASP A 237 -10.92 -8.27 -10.32
CA ASP A 237 -11.85 -7.16 -10.44
C ASP A 237 -12.30 -6.62 -9.07
N THR A 238 -11.34 -6.09 -8.30
CA THR A 238 -11.58 -5.44 -7.01
C THR A 238 -11.29 -3.95 -7.08
N PRO A 239 -12.02 -3.10 -6.33
CA PRO A 239 -11.73 -1.67 -6.25
C PRO A 239 -10.27 -1.38 -5.86
N GLU A 240 -9.72 -2.15 -4.92
CA GLU A 240 -8.36 -1.98 -4.41
C GLU A 240 -7.30 -2.25 -5.48
N ASN A 241 -7.52 -3.25 -6.33
CA ASN A 241 -6.64 -3.54 -7.45
C ASN A 241 -6.75 -2.50 -8.55
N LYS A 242 -7.97 -2.05 -8.90
CA LYS A 242 -8.18 -0.96 -9.86
C LYS A 242 -7.48 0.32 -9.44
N ILE A 243 -7.59 0.70 -8.16
CA ILE A 243 -6.87 1.86 -7.61
C ILE A 243 -5.36 1.70 -7.78
N ALA A 244 -4.83 0.49 -7.54
CA ALA A 244 -3.40 0.20 -7.70
C ALA A 244 -2.92 0.39 -9.13
N VAL A 245 -3.66 -0.15 -10.08
CA VAL A 245 -3.36 -0.03 -11.52
C VAL A 245 -3.37 1.44 -11.89
N CYS A 246 -4.43 2.17 -11.55
CA CYS A 246 -4.55 3.59 -11.85
C CYS A 246 -3.39 4.41 -11.25
N TYR A 247 -3.05 4.18 -9.98
CA TYR A 247 -1.95 4.88 -9.31
C TYR A 247 -0.60 4.61 -9.99
N SER A 248 -0.32 3.34 -10.30
CA SER A 248 0.90 2.94 -11.01
C SER A 248 0.96 3.56 -12.41
N LEU A 249 -0.15 3.58 -13.13
CA LEU A 249 -0.27 4.22 -14.46
C LEU A 249 0.01 5.72 -14.40
N LEU A 250 -0.56 6.45 -13.42
CA LEU A 250 -0.29 7.88 -13.23
C LEU A 250 1.19 8.14 -12.96
N ASN A 251 1.78 7.34 -12.07
CA ASN A 251 3.20 7.41 -11.75
C ASN A 251 4.07 7.10 -12.98
N TRP A 252 3.70 6.11 -13.78
CA TRP A 252 4.43 5.76 -15.00
C TRP A 252 4.34 6.86 -16.05
N ALA A 253 3.13 7.37 -16.29
CA ALA A 253 2.85 8.46 -17.21
C ALA A 253 3.56 9.77 -16.85
N GLY A 254 3.86 10.00 -15.57
CA GLY A 254 4.44 11.28 -15.14
C GLY A 254 3.41 12.25 -14.55
N TYR A 255 2.18 11.82 -14.28
CA TYR A 255 1.16 12.67 -13.68
C TYR A 255 1.37 12.81 -12.17
N CYS A 256 1.88 13.96 -11.72
CA CYS A 256 2.26 14.17 -10.31
C CYS A 256 3.17 13.03 -9.80
N ALA A 257 4.07 12.55 -10.68
CA ALA A 257 4.75 11.29 -10.48
C ALA A 257 5.83 11.36 -9.40
N ASP A 258 5.94 10.26 -8.67
CA ASP A 258 7.03 10.06 -7.72
C ASP A 258 8.35 9.85 -8.48
N ASP A 259 9.43 10.40 -7.91
CA ASP A 259 10.76 10.28 -8.51
C ASP A 259 11.37 8.91 -8.22
N PHE A 260 11.13 7.95 -9.13
CA PHE A 260 11.79 6.64 -9.15
C PHE A 260 13.15 6.66 -9.85
N THR A 261 13.73 7.84 -10.12
CA THR A 261 14.97 7.96 -10.89
C THR A 261 16.14 8.50 -10.07
N SER A 262 15.89 9.18 -8.94
CA SER A 262 16.96 9.65 -8.07
C SER A 262 17.30 8.66 -6.94
N THR A 263 18.51 8.11 -7.00
CA THR A 263 19.14 7.33 -5.93
C THR A 263 19.64 8.23 -4.77
N LYS A 264 18.96 9.35 -4.49
CA LYS A 264 19.37 10.29 -3.45
C LYS A 264 19.44 9.56 -2.11
N LYS A 265 20.65 9.53 -1.53
CA LYS A 265 20.92 8.98 -0.19
C LYS A 265 19.88 9.50 0.81
N GLY A 266 19.07 8.60 1.35
CA GLY A 266 18.37 8.81 2.62
C GLY A 266 16.85 8.72 2.62
N LYS A 267 16.15 8.55 1.50
CA LYS A 267 14.69 8.26 1.51
C LYS A 267 14.32 7.34 0.35
N ASP A 268 13.85 6.14 0.68
CA ASP A 268 13.36 5.18 -0.29
C ASP A 268 12.05 5.65 -0.92
N ARG A 269 12.15 6.35 -2.06
CA ARG A 269 11.01 6.96 -2.76
C ARG A 269 10.04 5.93 -3.33
N PHE A 270 10.53 4.73 -3.63
CA PHE A 270 9.69 3.62 -4.08
C PHE A 270 8.74 3.18 -2.95
N ASN A 271 9.29 2.94 -1.76
CA ASN A 271 8.49 2.60 -0.59
C ASN A 271 7.55 3.73 -0.16
N ALA A 272 8.00 4.99 -0.24
CA ALA A 272 7.12 6.14 0.00
C ALA A 272 5.90 6.15 -0.97
N SER A 273 6.14 5.95 -2.27
CA SER A 273 5.05 5.87 -3.25
C SER A 273 4.10 4.69 -3.00
N ASN A 274 4.60 3.54 -2.53
CA ASN A 274 3.76 2.40 -2.20
C ASN A 274 2.91 2.65 -0.94
N ASN A 275 3.44 3.38 0.04
CA ASN A 275 2.66 3.82 1.19
C ASN A 275 1.56 4.79 0.77
N ASP A 276 1.87 5.77 -0.07
CA ASP A 276 0.88 6.70 -0.63
C ASP A 276 -0.23 5.93 -1.36
N LEU A 277 0.12 4.98 -2.24
CA LEU A 277 -0.86 4.10 -2.87
C LEU A 277 -1.75 3.39 -1.83
N ALA A 278 -1.17 2.85 -0.76
CA ALA A 278 -1.92 2.17 0.29
C ALA A 278 -2.88 3.11 1.04
N HIS A 279 -2.50 4.37 1.24
CA HIS A 279 -3.36 5.41 1.78
C HIS A 279 -4.51 5.75 0.83
N VAL A 280 -4.27 5.89 -0.48
CA VAL A 280 -5.34 6.11 -1.48
C VAL A 280 -6.32 4.92 -1.52
N ARG A 281 -5.82 3.69 -1.50
CA ARG A 281 -6.67 2.48 -1.44
C ARG A 281 -7.57 2.47 -0.21
N SER A 282 -6.99 2.77 0.94
CA SER A 282 -7.72 2.75 2.21
C SER A 282 -8.71 3.92 2.33
N GLY A 283 -8.34 5.09 1.83
CA GLY A 283 -9.16 6.29 1.78
C GLY A 283 -10.42 6.13 0.92
N ALA A 284 -10.40 5.26 -0.10
CA ALA A 284 -11.53 5.05 -1.01
C ALA A 284 -12.84 4.57 -0.35
N ARG A 285 -12.76 4.12 0.90
CA ARG A 285 -13.90 3.67 1.72
C ARG A 285 -14.44 4.77 2.62
N CYS A 286 -13.81 5.95 2.60
CA CYS A 286 -14.13 7.09 3.46
C CYS A 286 -14.92 8.14 2.70
N SER A 287 -15.57 9.03 3.44
CA SER A 287 -16.15 10.25 2.86
C SER A 287 -15.05 11.23 2.46
N LEU A 288 -14.01 11.37 3.29
CA LEU A 288 -12.88 12.27 3.06
C LEU A 288 -11.55 11.52 3.16
N LEU A 289 -10.61 11.88 2.29
CA LEU A 289 -9.17 11.59 2.40
C LEU A 289 -8.45 12.92 2.59
N ILE A 290 -7.72 13.09 3.70
CA ILE A 290 -7.11 14.39 4.03
C ILE A 290 -5.59 14.23 4.06
N SER A 291 -4.88 15.05 3.29
CA SER A 291 -3.41 15.08 3.25
C SER A 291 -2.91 16.52 3.08
N GLN A 292 -1.67 16.79 3.50
CA GLN A 292 -0.99 18.04 3.15
C GLN A 292 -0.25 17.97 1.81
N ASP A 293 -0.09 16.77 1.23
CA ASP A 293 0.61 16.60 -0.04
C ASP A 293 -0.35 16.84 -1.23
N ILE A 294 -0.18 17.97 -1.90
CA ILE A 294 -1.02 18.36 -3.05
C ILE A 294 -0.84 17.42 -4.26
N ALA A 295 0.37 16.86 -4.47
CA ALA A 295 0.61 15.94 -5.57
C ALA A 295 -0.09 14.60 -5.32
N PHE A 296 -0.02 14.12 -4.07
CA PHE A 296 -0.79 12.97 -3.60
C PHE A 296 -2.30 13.18 -3.79
N LEU A 297 -2.84 14.32 -3.33
CA LEU A 297 -4.28 14.62 -3.44
C LEU A 297 -4.74 14.67 -4.90
N LYS A 298 -3.94 15.23 -5.81
CA LYS A 298 -4.24 15.24 -7.26
C LYS A 298 -4.28 13.83 -7.86
N LYS A 299 -3.37 12.93 -7.45
CA LYS A 299 -3.41 11.52 -7.87
C LYS A 299 -4.67 10.84 -7.36
N ALA A 300 -4.98 10.99 -6.06
CA ALA A 300 -6.19 10.42 -5.47
C ALA A 300 -7.46 10.91 -6.16
N ASP A 301 -7.56 12.21 -6.46
CA ASP A 301 -8.72 12.82 -7.13
C ASP A 301 -8.92 12.26 -8.54
N ALA A 302 -7.84 12.12 -9.33
CA ALA A 302 -7.91 11.51 -10.65
C ALA A 302 -8.42 10.07 -10.59
N ILE A 303 -7.89 9.27 -9.65
CA ILE A 303 -8.29 7.87 -9.46
C ILE A 303 -9.75 7.77 -9.05
N TYR A 304 -10.18 8.55 -8.05
CA TYR A 304 -11.54 8.47 -7.55
C TYR A 304 -12.57 8.94 -8.58
N LYS A 305 -12.27 9.97 -9.37
CA LYS A 305 -13.13 10.40 -10.48
C LYS A 305 -13.25 9.32 -11.56
N HIS A 306 -12.12 8.75 -11.99
CA HIS A 306 -12.10 7.73 -13.03
C HIS A 306 -12.86 6.46 -12.61
N LEU A 307 -12.72 6.04 -11.35
CA LEU A 307 -13.38 4.84 -10.81
C LEU A 307 -14.76 5.12 -10.20
N ASN A 308 -15.26 6.36 -10.29
CA ASN A 308 -16.53 6.79 -9.70
C ASN A 308 -16.65 6.48 -8.18
N ILE A 309 -15.58 6.74 -7.44
CA ILE A 309 -15.50 6.61 -5.98
C ILE A 309 -15.91 7.94 -5.34
N GLY A 310 -16.82 7.89 -4.36
CA GLY A 310 -17.41 9.08 -3.72
C GLY A 310 -16.55 9.77 -2.66
N THR A 311 -15.31 9.34 -2.45
CA THR A 311 -14.37 9.95 -1.49
C THR A 311 -13.85 11.28 -2.02
N LEU A 312 -13.77 12.30 -1.17
CA LEU A 312 -13.19 13.61 -1.51
C LEU A 312 -11.77 13.74 -0.93
N PRO A 313 -10.73 13.81 -1.78
CA PRO A 313 -9.37 14.15 -1.36
C PRO A 313 -9.26 15.67 -1.12
N LEU A 314 -8.90 16.10 0.09
CA LEU A 314 -8.88 17.50 0.48
C LEU A 314 -7.65 17.86 1.31
N ALA A 315 -7.21 19.12 1.20
CA ALA A 315 -6.26 19.69 2.16
C ALA A 315 -6.96 19.96 3.51
N PRO A 316 -6.23 20.09 4.63
CA PRO A 316 -6.83 20.31 5.96
C PRO A 316 -7.83 21.46 6.02
N GLY A 317 -7.48 22.65 5.50
CA GLY A 317 -8.35 23.83 5.50
C GLY A 317 -9.62 23.69 4.64
N GLU A 318 -9.59 22.84 3.61
CA GLU A 318 -10.76 22.55 2.79
C GLU A 318 -11.69 21.57 3.51
N ALA A 319 -11.14 20.53 4.12
CA ALA A 319 -11.87 19.48 4.82
C ALA A 319 -12.73 20.02 5.98
N ILE A 320 -12.30 21.09 6.65
CA ILE A 320 -13.07 21.77 7.71
C ILE A 320 -14.49 22.14 7.26
N LYS A 321 -14.68 22.49 5.97
CA LYS A 321 -16.00 22.89 5.46
C LYS A 321 -16.96 21.71 5.24
N HIS A 322 -16.43 20.49 5.32
CA HIS A 322 -17.15 19.24 5.08
C HIS A 322 -17.38 18.41 6.35
N LEU A 323 -16.83 18.84 7.50
CA LEU A 323 -16.94 18.20 8.81
C LEU A 323 -17.75 19.07 9.77
#